data_AF-A0A7M7NVT4-F1
#
_entry.id   AF-A0A7M7NVT4-F1
#
_cell.length_a   1.000
_cell.length_b   1.000
_cell.length_c   1.000
_cell.angle_alpha   90.00
_cell.angle_beta   90.00
_cell.angle_gamma   90.00
#
_symmetry.space_group_name_H-M   'P 1'
#
loop_
_entity.id
_entity.type
_entity.pdbx_description
1 polymer ?
#
loop_
_entity_poly.entity_id
_entity_poly.type
_entity_poly.pdbx_seq_one_letter_code
_entity_poly.pdbx_strand_id
1 'polypeptide(L)'
;MTHCFTPLLVIAPFLIALFSAPAPTSAVDPSPASPDQLALINTTFGTDAIYIFEDEEIEVNFTVLYYYGAETVTITFESESDFYYEIVNASDVEFVLTSSDEYPKTMKFNLRGRHISISEMSILMTVDEYVFNIGTVTVKTSLIPNPIYTIVNYLMLAVIIVSFVTMGTTIDLKLIWERLRRPWAVLIGMLCQFFIMPALAFGLAKALSLDNASAIGLVLDGSCPGGYLSNSLSVILDADYVLSLTMTFCSNILAMGMMPLNLFIYTTRLTDDNESLSTPFGEIAIQLVLLIIPIGIGMLIRYKWPKLQDKAMKLLKPISTIVLAITLATSLPFQLYIFDAPWNVYLAAFLLPLCGALCGSLIAKITCIKPNAAIVTISLETGVQNALMANSIIALFYPHPEAELAARVPFLIFLMTLFEGILIAAIYLPYKRFCKKPEDGADDEEKKIKDEKMKEVYTPEEMKEMKERKGDGGTAEGAYANPAFEKN
;
A
#
# COMPACT_ATOMS: atom_id res chain seq x y z
N MET A 1 32.28 -0.03 15.46
CA MET A 1 31.73 1.00 14.56
C MET A 1 30.28 1.22 14.94
N THR A 2 30.08 1.84 16.11
CA THR A 2 28.83 1.82 16.89
C THR A 2 28.49 3.22 17.40
N HIS A 3 28.92 4.26 16.70
CA HIS A 3 28.61 5.65 17.02
C HIS A 3 28.57 6.47 15.73
N CYS A 4 27.41 6.54 15.10
CA CYS A 4 26.98 7.59 14.17
C CYS A 4 25.59 7.20 13.67
N PHE A 5 24.54 7.56 14.41
CA PHE A 5 23.15 7.83 13.97
C PHE A 5 22.18 7.84 15.18
N THR A 6 22.64 8.41 16.29
CA THR A 6 21.89 8.56 17.54
C THR A 6 21.29 9.96 17.79
N PRO A 7 20.81 10.76 16.79
CA PRO A 7 20.04 11.96 17.14
C PRO A 7 18.60 12.02 16.56
N LEU A 8 18.04 10.97 15.96
CA LEU A 8 16.65 11.00 15.46
C LEU A 8 15.61 10.35 16.40
N LEU A 9 16.04 9.76 17.51
CA LEU A 9 15.19 8.97 18.43
C LEU A 9 15.00 9.59 19.82
N VAL A 10 15.43 10.85 20.03
CA VAL A 10 15.48 11.47 21.37
C VAL A 10 14.45 12.60 21.59
N ILE A 11 13.64 12.97 20.59
CA ILE A 11 12.67 14.08 20.74
C ILE A 11 11.22 13.58 20.92
N ALA A 12 10.92 12.31 20.65
CA ALA A 12 9.57 11.74 20.71
C ALA A 12 8.91 11.67 22.12
N PRO A 13 9.61 11.44 23.25
CA PRO A 13 8.91 11.19 24.51
C PRO A 13 8.51 12.45 25.30
N PHE A 14 8.93 13.65 24.91
CA PHE A 14 8.74 14.86 25.73
C PHE A 14 7.50 15.70 25.39
N LEU A 15 6.79 15.39 24.31
CA LEU A 15 5.58 16.11 23.88
C LEU A 15 4.26 15.35 24.14
N ILE A 16 4.34 14.09 24.58
CA ILE A 16 3.19 13.21 24.86
C ILE A 16 2.51 13.56 26.21
N ALA A 17 3.14 14.37 27.07
CA ALA A 17 2.65 14.66 28.41
C ALA A 17 1.70 15.87 28.55
N LEU A 18 1.28 16.52 27.45
CA LEU A 18 0.53 17.80 27.51
C LEU A 18 -0.93 17.75 27.03
N PHE A 19 -1.46 16.61 26.58
CA PHE A 19 -2.86 16.50 26.15
C PHE A 19 -3.47 15.14 26.51
N SER A 20 -3.66 14.87 27.80
CA SER A 20 -4.61 13.84 28.26
C SER A 20 -5.86 14.56 28.78
N ALA A 21 -6.98 14.40 28.08
CA ALA A 21 -8.32 14.71 28.57
C ALA A 21 -9.16 13.43 28.55
N PRO A 22 -10.11 13.28 29.49
CA PRO A 22 -10.72 12.00 29.81
C PRO A 22 -11.81 11.59 28.81
N ALA A 23 -11.95 10.28 28.63
CA ALA A 23 -12.90 9.57 27.77
C ALA A 23 -14.38 9.88 28.11
N PRO A 24 -15.27 9.96 27.11
CA PRO A 24 -16.70 9.77 27.31
C PRO A 24 -17.12 8.35 26.92
N THR A 25 -17.87 7.72 27.82
CA THR A 25 -18.55 6.43 27.69
C THR A 25 -19.74 6.49 26.74
N SER A 26 -19.91 5.44 25.90
CA SER A 26 -21.17 4.77 25.49
C SER A 26 -21.10 4.38 24.00
N ALA A 27 -21.73 3.34 23.48
CA ALA A 27 -22.35 2.08 23.93
C ALA A 27 -22.89 1.47 22.61
N VAL A 28 -22.72 0.16 22.39
CA VAL A 28 -23.33 -0.57 21.26
C VAL A 28 -24.34 -1.57 21.83
N ASP A 29 -25.50 -1.67 21.19
CA ASP A 29 -26.60 -2.57 21.53
C ASP A 29 -26.45 -3.90 20.75
N PRO A 30 -26.49 -5.06 21.43
CA PRO A 30 -27.56 -6.01 21.10
C PRO A 30 -28.14 -6.73 22.33
N SER A 31 -29.48 -6.86 22.34
CA SER A 31 -30.36 -7.61 23.24
C SER A 31 -29.80 -7.94 24.64
N PRO A 32 -30.13 -7.15 25.67
CA PRO A 32 -29.51 -7.23 26.98
C PRO A 32 -29.95 -8.50 27.73
N ALA A 33 -28.97 -9.22 28.30
CA ALA A 33 -29.23 -9.88 29.57
C ALA A 33 -29.77 -8.81 30.53
N SER A 34 -30.84 -9.11 31.28
CA SER A 34 -31.47 -8.12 32.16
C SER A 34 -30.40 -7.41 33.02
N PRO A 35 -30.42 -6.07 33.16
CA PRO A 35 -29.39 -5.30 33.86
C PRO A 35 -29.02 -5.82 35.26
N ASP A 36 -29.95 -6.52 35.91
CA ASP A 36 -29.76 -7.15 37.21
C ASP A 36 -28.75 -8.33 37.20
N GLN A 37 -28.46 -8.96 36.06
CA GLN A 37 -27.52 -10.09 35.97
C GLN A 37 -26.06 -9.69 35.69
N LEU A 38 -25.81 -8.62 34.92
CA LEU A 38 -24.46 -8.08 34.71
C LEU A 38 -23.88 -7.43 35.97
N ALA A 39 -24.73 -7.04 36.93
CA ALA A 39 -24.30 -6.53 38.23
C ALA A 39 -23.77 -7.63 39.19
N LEU A 40 -23.99 -8.91 38.87
CA LEU A 40 -23.67 -10.04 39.75
C LEU A 40 -22.24 -10.54 39.62
N ILE A 41 -21.54 -10.27 38.52
CA ILE A 41 -20.16 -10.73 38.30
C ILE A 41 -19.28 -9.64 37.71
N ASN A 42 -18.02 -9.57 38.14
CA ASN A 42 -17.02 -8.70 37.55
C ASN A 42 -15.74 -9.50 37.28
N THR A 43 -15.21 -9.40 36.08
CA THR A 43 -14.13 -10.25 35.58
C THR A 43 -13.05 -9.40 34.92
N THR A 44 -11.82 -9.87 34.94
CA THR A 44 -10.71 -9.17 34.30
C THR A 44 -9.59 -10.12 33.90
N PHE A 45 -8.98 -9.83 32.76
CA PHE A 45 -7.70 -10.42 32.34
C PHE A 45 -6.50 -9.59 32.82
N GLY A 46 -6.74 -8.42 33.43
CA GLY A 46 -5.69 -7.46 33.82
C GLY A 46 -5.12 -6.65 32.65
N THR A 47 -5.50 -6.96 31.41
CA THR A 47 -5.13 -6.24 30.18
C THR A 47 -6.35 -6.11 29.26
N ASP A 48 -6.34 -5.10 28.40
CA ASP A 48 -7.42 -4.85 27.43
C ASP A 48 -7.40 -5.84 26.25
N ALA A 49 -6.24 -6.43 25.99
CA ALA A 49 -6.05 -7.47 24.97
C ALA A 49 -5.02 -8.50 25.45
N ILE A 50 -5.14 -9.72 24.91
CA ILE A 50 -4.17 -10.81 25.10
C ILE A 50 -3.27 -10.84 23.87
N TYR A 51 -1.96 -10.81 24.08
CA TYR A 51 -0.96 -10.86 23.00
C TYR A 51 -0.28 -12.22 22.99
N ILE A 52 -0.25 -12.85 21.81
CA ILE A 52 0.32 -14.18 21.62
C ILE A 52 1.09 -14.23 20.30
N PHE A 53 2.22 -14.94 20.23
CA PHE A 53 2.85 -15.20 18.95
C PHE A 53 2.27 -16.44 18.26
N GLU A 54 2.34 -16.46 16.94
CA GLU A 54 2.05 -17.66 16.14
C GLU A 54 2.89 -18.84 16.63
N ASP A 55 2.26 -20.01 16.76
CA ASP A 55 2.83 -21.25 17.31
C ASP A 55 3.34 -21.16 18.77
N GLU A 56 3.15 -20.04 19.46
CA GLU A 56 3.43 -19.89 20.88
C GLU A 56 2.23 -20.37 21.71
N GLU A 57 2.51 -20.98 22.85
CA GLU A 57 1.53 -21.31 23.88
C GLU A 57 1.82 -20.46 25.13
N ILE A 58 0.83 -19.69 25.58
CA ILE A 58 0.94 -18.81 26.75
C ILE A 58 -0.10 -19.20 27.80
N GLU A 59 0.26 -19.04 29.07
CA GLU A 59 -0.66 -19.17 30.19
C GLU A 59 -1.36 -17.82 30.43
N VAL A 60 -2.68 -17.81 30.35
CA VAL A 60 -3.53 -16.64 30.57
C VAL A 60 -4.19 -16.73 31.94
N ASN A 61 -4.15 -15.62 32.67
CA ASN A 61 -4.81 -15.48 33.97
C ASN A 61 -6.17 -14.79 33.78
N PHE A 62 -7.24 -15.47 34.13
CA PHE A 62 -8.57 -14.88 34.21
C PHE A 62 -8.99 -14.75 35.67
N THR A 63 -9.34 -13.55 36.10
CA THR A 63 -9.70 -13.28 37.50
C THR A 63 -11.14 -12.81 37.61
N VAL A 64 -11.90 -13.49 38.46
CA VAL A 64 -13.23 -13.07 38.88
C VAL A 64 -13.08 -12.27 40.17
N LEU A 65 -13.43 -10.99 40.11
CA LEU A 65 -13.27 -10.05 41.21
C LEU A 65 -14.32 -10.23 42.30
N TYR A 66 -15.56 -10.54 41.91
CA TYR A 66 -16.65 -10.94 42.80
C TYR A 66 -17.76 -11.62 42.02
N TYR A 67 -18.54 -12.48 42.71
CA TYR A 67 -19.79 -13.05 42.23
C TYR A 67 -20.83 -13.05 43.35
N TYR A 68 -22.03 -12.51 43.10
CA TYR A 68 -23.11 -12.35 44.09
C TYR A 68 -24.35 -13.23 43.82
N GLY A 69 -24.33 -14.10 42.81
CA GLY A 69 -25.49 -14.93 42.47
C GLY A 69 -25.69 -16.08 43.47
N ALA A 70 -26.94 -16.51 43.64
CA ALA A 70 -27.30 -17.58 44.59
C ALA A 70 -27.03 -19.00 44.05
N GLU A 71 -26.95 -19.14 42.72
CA GLU A 71 -26.78 -20.41 42.01
C GLU A 71 -25.31 -20.67 41.66
N THR A 72 -24.97 -21.94 41.43
CA THR A 72 -23.66 -22.34 40.91
C THR A 72 -23.59 -22.00 39.43
N VAL A 73 -22.51 -21.35 39.00
CA VAL A 73 -22.34 -20.96 37.59
C VAL A 73 -21.03 -21.49 37.04
N THR A 74 -21.03 -21.83 35.75
CA THR A 74 -19.84 -22.29 35.05
C THR A 74 -19.43 -21.23 34.04
N ILE A 75 -18.18 -20.77 34.10
CA ILE A 75 -17.60 -19.91 33.08
C ILE A 75 -16.83 -20.77 32.09
N THR A 76 -17.10 -20.56 30.82
CA THR A 76 -16.37 -21.14 29.69
C THR A 76 -15.91 -20.03 28.75
N PHE A 77 -14.96 -20.37 27.89
CA PHE A 77 -14.41 -19.45 26.89
C PHE A 77 -14.66 -20.04 25.51
N GLU A 78 -15.12 -19.20 24.60
CA GLU A 78 -15.34 -19.57 23.20
C GLU A 78 -14.48 -18.68 22.30
N SER A 79 -13.71 -19.32 21.42
CA SER A 79 -12.98 -18.66 20.35
C SER A 79 -13.94 -18.28 19.23
N GLU A 80 -13.78 -17.09 18.64
CA GLU A 80 -14.50 -16.73 17.42
C GLU A 80 -14.11 -17.66 16.25
N SER A 81 -12.85 -18.08 16.20
CA SER A 81 -12.36 -19.04 15.21
C SER A 81 -11.08 -19.75 15.66
N ASP A 82 -11.14 -21.08 15.76
CA ASP A 82 -9.98 -21.94 16.07
C ASP A 82 -8.89 -21.90 15.00
N PHE A 83 -9.18 -21.34 13.82
CA PHE A 83 -8.18 -21.12 12.79
C PHE A 83 -7.10 -20.12 13.27
N TYR A 84 -7.47 -19.15 14.10
CA TYR A 84 -6.61 -18.04 14.51
C TYR A 84 -5.84 -18.30 15.81
N TYR A 85 -6.54 -18.85 16.80
CA TYR A 85 -5.97 -19.29 18.06
C TYR A 85 -6.87 -20.38 18.64
N GLU A 86 -6.30 -21.25 19.48
CA GLU A 86 -7.07 -22.29 20.16
C GLU A 86 -6.91 -22.18 21.68
N ILE A 87 -7.97 -22.49 22.41
CA ILE A 87 -7.93 -22.68 23.85
C ILE A 87 -7.49 -24.12 24.09
N VAL A 88 -6.29 -24.31 24.63
CA VAL A 88 -5.70 -25.63 24.83
C VAL A 88 -6.48 -26.37 25.91
N ASN A 89 -6.95 -27.57 25.60
CA ASN A 89 -7.82 -28.38 26.44
C ASN A 89 -9.14 -27.67 26.83
N ALA A 90 -9.76 -26.94 25.91
CA ALA A 90 -11.01 -26.18 26.16
C ALA A 90 -12.10 -26.94 26.95
N SER A 91 -12.27 -28.25 26.69
CA SER A 91 -13.24 -29.11 27.39
C SER A 91 -12.92 -29.36 28.87
N ASP A 92 -11.69 -29.11 29.30
CA ASP A 92 -11.26 -29.21 30.70
C ASP A 92 -11.21 -27.83 31.39
N VAL A 93 -11.44 -26.74 30.65
CA VAL A 93 -11.44 -25.36 31.17
C VAL A 93 -12.87 -24.93 31.52
N GLU A 94 -13.47 -25.61 32.50
CA GLU A 94 -14.73 -25.18 33.12
C GLU A 94 -14.43 -24.51 34.46
N PHE A 95 -14.81 -23.24 34.60
CA PHE A 95 -14.60 -22.52 35.85
C PHE A 95 -15.90 -22.43 36.65
N VAL A 96 -16.04 -23.32 37.63
CA VAL A 96 -17.20 -23.35 38.50
C VAL A 96 -17.04 -22.32 39.63
N LEU A 97 -18.04 -21.46 39.76
CA LEU A 97 -18.16 -20.44 40.79
C LEU A 97 -19.36 -20.71 41.68
N THR A 98 -19.17 -20.51 42.99
CA THR A 98 -20.25 -20.55 43.98
C THR A 98 -20.26 -19.27 44.82
N SER A 99 -21.41 -18.96 45.42
CA SER A 99 -21.57 -17.82 46.34
C SER A 99 -20.72 -17.92 47.60
N SER A 100 -20.27 -19.13 47.96
CA SER A 100 -19.44 -19.41 49.12
C SER A 100 -17.93 -19.29 48.87
N ASP A 101 -17.51 -19.09 47.61
CA ASP A 101 -16.08 -18.98 47.27
C ASP A 101 -15.46 -17.68 47.81
N GLU A 102 -14.15 -17.72 48.10
CA GLU A 102 -13.38 -16.51 48.38
C GLU A 102 -12.97 -15.82 47.08
N TYR A 103 -13.23 -14.51 46.99
CA TYR A 103 -12.88 -13.66 45.85
C TYR A 103 -11.83 -12.60 46.27
N PRO A 104 -10.90 -12.19 45.36
CA PRO A 104 -10.82 -12.54 43.95
C PRO A 104 -10.33 -13.98 43.70
N LYS A 105 -10.94 -14.65 42.73
CA LYS A 105 -10.61 -16.04 42.35
C LYS A 105 -10.02 -16.04 40.95
N THR A 106 -8.81 -16.60 40.79
CA THR A 106 -8.10 -16.62 39.51
C THR A 106 -8.03 -18.04 38.94
N MET A 107 -8.37 -18.18 37.66
CA MET A 107 -8.15 -19.36 36.85
C MET A 107 -6.99 -19.12 35.89
N LYS A 108 -6.31 -20.21 35.56
CA LYS A 108 -5.26 -20.26 34.54
C LYS A 108 -5.68 -21.22 33.44
N PHE A 109 -5.48 -20.82 32.20
CA PHE A 109 -5.63 -21.70 31.04
C PHE A 109 -4.63 -21.31 29.97
N ASN A 110 -4.37 -22.22 29.04
CA ASN A 110 -3.40 -22.00 27.99
C ASN A 110 -4.10 -21.60 26.70
N LEU A 111 -3.57 -20.57 26.04
CA LEU A 111 -3.92 -20.21 24.67
C LEU A 111 -2.75 -20.55 23.77
N ARG A 112 -3.06 -21.03 22.56
CA ARG A 112 -2.06 -21.25 21.52
C ARG A 112 -2.39 -20.44 20.27
N GLY A 113 -1.42 -19.68 19.79
CA GLY A 113 -1.54 -18.89 18.57
C GLY A 113 -1.40 -19.80 17.35
N ARG A 114 -2.28 -19.65 16.36
CA ARG A 114 -2.27 -20.46 15.12
C ARG A 114 -1.92 -19.64 13.90
N HIS A 115 -2.62 -18.53 13.67
CA HIS A 115 -2.40 -17.64 12.53
C HIS A 115 -2.55 -16.19 12.95
N ILE A 116 -1.83 -15.30 12.26
CA ILE A 116 -1.91 -13.85 12.50
C ILE A 116 -3.35 -13.34 12.42
N SER A 117 -3.78 -12.61 13.44
CA SER A 117 -5.18 -12.21 13.57
C SER A 117 -5.40 -11.20 14.69
N ILE A 118 -6.54 -10.52 14.60
CA ILE A 118 -7.17 -9.78 15.69
C ILE A 118 -8.57 -10.37 15.77
N SER A 119 -8.84 -11.13 16.83
CA SER A 119 -10.08 -11.90 16.97
C SER A 119 -10.58 -11.81 18.42
N GLU A 120 -11.86 -12.08 18.63
CA GLU A 120 -12.47 -11.97 19.96
C GLU A 120 -12.68 -13.32 20.63
N MET A 121 -12.36 -13.39 21.91
CA MET A 121 -12.73 -14.50 22.78
C MET A 121 -13.94 -14.10 23.60
N SER A 122 -15.03 -14.86 23.46
CA SER A 122 -16.25 -14.67 24.24
C SER A 122 -16.12 -15.37 25.59
N ILE A 123 -16.53 -14.67 26.64
CA ILE A 123 -16.61 -15.19 28.00
C ILE A 123 -18.08 -15.56 28.22
N LEU A 124 -18.34 -16.85 28.35
CA LEU A 124 -19.67 -17.38 28.50
C LEU A 124 -19.90 -17.79 29.95
N MET A 125 -21.04 -17.41 30.51
CA MET A 125 -21.53 -17.88 31.78
C MET A 125 -22.73 -18.79 31.54
N THR A 126 -22.65 -20.02 32.05
CA THR A 126 -23.77 -20.96 32.07
C THR A 126 -24.38 -21.01 33.46
N VAL A 127 -25.67 -20.73 33.54
CA VAL A 127 -26.50 -20.83 34.75
C VAL A 127 -27.62 -21.82 34.45
N ASP A 128 -27.64 -22.95 35.15
CA ASP A 128 -28.49 -24.10 34.83
C ASP A 128 -28.38 -24.54 33.35
N GLU A 129 -29.38 -24.25 32.51
CA GLU A 129 -29.40 -24.55 31.06
C GLU A 129 -29.21 -23.30 30.17
N TYR A 130 -29.06 -22.11 30.76
CA TYR A 130 -28.97 -20.85 30.02
C TYR A 130 -27.52 -20.37 29.92
N VAL A 131 -27.10 -19.98 28.71
CA VAL A 131 -25.77 -19.46 28.42
C VAL A 131 -25.86 -17.96 28.11
N PHE A 132 -25.04 -17.17 28.80
CA PHE A 132 -24.97 -15.72 28.67
C PHE A 132 -23.56 -15.30 28.29
N ASN A 133 -23.43 -14.40 27.31
CA ASN A 133 -22.15 -13.73 27.07
C ASN A 133 -21.99 -12.58 28.08
N ILE A 134 -20.98 -12.69 28.93
CA ILE A 134 -20.70 -11.73 30.01
C ILE A 134 -19.56 -10.76 29.67
N GLY A 135 -18.93 -10.92 28.51
CA GLY A 135 -17.88 -10.05 28.02
C GLY A 135 -17.06 -10.69 26.91
N THR A 136 -16.33 -9.87 26.15
CA THR A 136 -15.36 -10.33 25.17
C THR A 136 -13.98 -9.76 25.51
N VAL A 137 -12.93 -10.48 25.12
CA VAL A 137 -11.55 -9.98 25.18
C VAL A 137 -10.88 -10.17 23.82
N THR A 138 -10.17 -9.15 23.36
CA THR A 138 -9.45 -9.23 22.09
C THR A 138 -8.18 -10.07 22.26
N VAL A 139 -8.00 -11.06 21.38
CA VAL A 139 -6.78 -11.86 21.26
C VAL A 139 -6.05 -11.40 19.99
N LYS A 140 -4.82 -10.90 20.15
CA LYS A 140 -3.96 -10.42 19.08
C LYS A 140 -2.83 -11.43 18.85
N THR A 141 -2.93 -12.17 17.77
CA THR A 141 -1.89 -13.13 17.35
C THR A 141 -0.92 -12.44 16.41
N SER A 142 0.35 -12.36 16.80
CA SER A 142 1.42 -11.72 16.03
C SER A 142 2.37 -12.74 15.43
N LEU A 143 3.04 -12.39 14.32
CA LEU A 143 4.09 -13.23 13.76
C LEU A 143 5.31 -13.30 14.69
N ILE A 144 5.96 -14.46 14.73
CA ILE A 144 7.21 -14.62 15.46
C ILE A 144 8.26 -13.66 14.86
N PRO A 145 8.91 -12.80 15.67
CA PRO A 145 9.93 -11.89 15.18
C PRO A 145 11.09 -12.64 14.51
N ASN A 146 11.23 -12.44 13.19
CA ASN A 146 12.31 -13.07 12.42
C ASN A 146 13.37 -12.01 12.02
N PRO A 147 14.65 -12.21 12.34
CA PRO A 147 15.70 -11.25 11.97
C PRO A 147 15.84 -11.10 10.45
N ILE A 148 15.54 -12.14 9.68
CA ILE A 148 15.57 -12.09 8.20
C ILE A 148 14.45 -11.16 7.70
N TYR A 149 13.25 -11.28 8.25
CA TYR A 149 12.12 -10.41 7.91
C TYR A 149 12.44 -8.93 8.20
N THR A 150 13.09 -8.68 9.34
CA THR A 150 13.56 -7.34 9.69
C THR A 150 14.56 -6.78 8.67
N ILE A 151 15.53 -7.60 8.23
CA ILE A 151 16.49 -7.22 7.18
C ILE A 151 15.78 -6.91 5.86
N VAL A 152 14.80 -7.73 5.47
CA VAL A 152 14.01 -7.54 4.25
C VAL A 152 13.22 -6.22 4.30
N ASN A 153 12.63 -5.85 5.43
CA ASN A 153 11.91 -4.58 5.58
C ASN A 153 12.86 -3.38 5.44
N TYR A 154 14.06 -3.43 6.04
CA TYR A 154 15.07 -2.38 5.83
C TYR A 154 15.55 -2.31 4.37
N LEU A 155 15.68 -3.46 3.70
CA LEU A 155 16.00 -3.51 2.29
C LEU A 155 14.89 -2.83 1.47
N MET A 156 13.61 -3.13 1.72
CA MET A 156 12.47 -2.50 1.06
C MET A 156 12.49 -0.97 1.19
N LEU A 157 12.77 -0.45 2.38
CA LEU A 157 12.89 0.99 2.59
C LEU A 157 14.01 1.59 1.72
N ALA A 158 15.16 0.93 1.63
CA ALA A 158 16.24 1.35 0.75
C ALA A 158 15.85 1.31 -0.73
N VAL A 159 15.12 0.27 -1.17
CA VAL A 159 14.60 0.16 -2.55
C VAL A 159 13.71 1.35 -2.88
N ILE A 160 12.84 1.76 -1.96
CA ILE A 160 11.91 2.87 -2.16
C ILE A 160 12.65 4.19 -2.28
N ILE A 161 13.62 4.45 -1.39
CA ILE A 161 14.46 5.64 -1.49
C ILE A 161 15.16 5.69 -2.87
N VAL A 162 15.78 4.59 -3.30
CA VAL A 162 16.43 4.50 -4.61
C VAL A 162 15.43 4.69 -5.76
N SER A 163 14.23 4.13 -5.65
CA SER A 163 13.17 4.27 -6.66
C SER A 163 12.72 5.73 -6.79
N PHE A 164 12.56 6.44 -5.67
CA PHE A 164 12.18 7.86 -5.63
C PHE A 164 13.30 8.76 -6.16
N VAL A 165 14.57 8.46 -5.86
CA VAL A 165 15.72 9.14 -6.50
C VAL A 165 15.71 8.91 -8.01
N THR A 166 15.50 7.68 -8.44
CA THR A 166 15.46 7.30 -9.87
C THR A 166 14.35 8.05 -10.59
N MET A 167 13.15 8.11 -10.01
CA MET A 167 12.05 8.93 -10.51
C MET A 167 12.41 10.42 -10.59
N GLY A 168 13.08 10.96 -9.57
CA GLY A 168 13.60 12.32 -9.57
C GLY A 168 14.52 12.62 -10.75
N THR A 169 15.38 11.67 -11.13
CA THR A 169 16.28 11.84 -12.30
C THR A 169 15.53 11.85 -13.65
N THR A 170 14.35 11.21 -13.73
CA THR A 170 13.55 11.16 -14.97
C THR A 170 12.67 12.40 -15.19
N ILE A 171 12.42 13.18 -14.14
CA ILE A 171 11.59 14.39 -14.21
C ILE A 171 12.30 15.52 -14.98
N ASP A 172 11.72 15.95 -16.10
CA ASP A 172 12.11 17.19 -16.78
C ASP A 172 11.17 18.33 -16.42
N LEU A 173 11.67 19.34 -15.70
CA LEU A 173 10.87 20.51 -15.32
C LEU A 173 10.35 21.29 -16.52
N LYS A 174 11.06 21.30 -17.65
CA LYS A 174 10.60 22.01 -18.86
C LYS A 174 9.40 21.29 -19.48
N LEU A 175 9.47 19.97 -19.62
CA LEU A 175 8.37 19.16 -20.15
C LEU A 175 7.14 19.22 -19.24
N ILE A 176 7.34 19.16 -17.92
CA ILE A 176 6.26 19.33 -16.94
C ILE A 176 5.58 20.68 -17.12
N TRP A 177 6.36 21.76 -17.24
CA TRP A 177 5.83 23.10 -17.42
C TRP A 177 5.02 23.26 -18.71
N GLU A 178 5.48 22.66 -19.81
CA GLU A 178 4.75 22.66 -21.07
C GLU A 178 3.40 21.95 -20.96
N ARG A 179 3.33 20.83 -20.24
CA ARG A 179 2.07 20.11 -20.00
C ARG A 179 1.14 20.86 -19.04
N LEU A 180 1.69 21.55 -18.04
CA LEU A 180 0.90 22.38 -17.12
C LEU A 180 0.24 23.59 -17.80
N ARG A 181 0.73 24.04 -18.97
CA ARG A 181 0.04 25.06 -19.78
C ARG A 181 -1.26 24.56 -20.41
N ARG A 182 -1.44 23.24 -20.53
CA ARG A 182 -2.69 22.60 -20.97
C ARG A 182 -3.14 21.58 -19.92
N PRO A 183 -3.56 22.05 -18.74
CA PRO A 183 -3.60 21.23 -17.53
C PRO A 183 -4.80 20.28 -17.46
N TRP A 184 -5.74 20.30 -18.41
CA TRP A 184 -6.99 19.54 -18.32
C TRP A 184 -6.78 18.05 -18.03
N ALA A 185 -5.87 17.40 -18.75
CA ALA A 185 -5.56 15.99 -18.52
C ALA A 185 -4.96 15.74 -17.13
N VAL A 186 -4.07 16.63 -16.66
CA VAL A 186 -3.46 16.57 -15.34
C VAL A 186 -4.51 16.76 -14.24
N LEU A 187 -5.39 17.75 -14.38
CA LEU A 187 -6.46 18.04 -13.41
C LEU A 187 -7.46 16.89 -13.29
N ILE A 188 -7.85 16.28 -14.41
CA ILE A 188 -8.70 15.08 -14.39
C ILE A 188 -7.97 13.94 -13.68
N GLY A 189 -6.68 13.76 -13.95
CA GLY A 189 -5.82 12.87 -13.20
C GLY A 189 -5.90 13.07 -11.70
N MET A 190 -5.66 14.30 -11.25
CA MET A 190 -5.68 14.65 -9.83
C MET A 190 -7.05 14.41 -9.19
N LEU A 191 -8.13 14.70 -9.92
CA LEU A 191 -9.50 14.42 -9.50
C LEU A 191 -9.70 12.91 -9.31
N CYS A 192 -9.30 12.11 -10.30
CA CYS A 192 -9.40 10.66 -10.21
C CYS A 192 -8.55 10.11 -9.07
N GLN A 193 -7.31 10.59 -8.92
CA GLN A 193 -6.34 10.10 -7.95
C GLN A 193 -6.79 10.30 -6.50
N PHE A 194 -7.25 11.49 -6.15
CA PHE A 194 -7.46 11.84 -4.75
C PHE A 194 -8.92 11.99 -4.35
N PHE A 195 -9.86 11.83 -5.28
CA PHE A 195 -11.29 11.78 -4.95
C PHE A 195 -11.91 10.45 -5.36
N ILE A 196 -11.70 10.01 -6.60
CA ILE A 196 -12.34 8.78 -7.10
C ILE A 196 -11.71 7.53 -6.49
N MET A 197 -10.38 7.42 -6.48
CA MET A 197 -9.71 6.23 -5.96
C MET A 197 -9.93 5.97 -4.46
N PRO A 198 -9.81 6.97 -3.56
CA PRO A 198 -10.14 6.78 -2.14
C PRO A 198 -11.61 6.43 -1.93
N ALA A 199 -12.52 7.07 -2.67
CA ALA A 199 -13.94 6.76 -2.58
C ALA A 199 -14.27 5.34 -3.08
N LEU A 200 -13.61 4.89 -4.15
CA LEU A 200 -13.71 3.52 -4.65
C LEU A 200 -13.16 2.53 -3.62
N ALA A 201 -12.00 2.80 -3.03
CA ALA A 201 -11.40 1.96 -2.00
C ALA A 201 -12.33 1.83 -0.78
N PHE A 202 -12.86 2.95 -0.27
CA PHE A 202 -13.82 2.94 0.83
C PHE A 202 -15.12 2.21 0.47
N GLY A 203 -15.65 2.47 -0.73
CA GLY A 203 -16.85 1.81 -1.23
C GLY A 203 -16.69 0.29 -1.36
N LEU A 204 -15.54 -0.17 -1.88
CA LEU A 204 -15.19 -1.58 -1.95
C LEU A 204 -15.01 -2.19 -0.56
N ALA A 205 -14.34 -1.49 0.36
CA ALA A 205 -14.15 -1.95 1.74
C ALA A 205 -15.50 -2.22 2.43
N LYS A 206 -16.46 -1.29 2.34
CA LYS A 206 -17.80 -1.46 2.91
C LYS A 206 -18.63 -2.50 2.14
N ALA A 207 -18.60 -2.51 0.81
CA ALA A 207 -19.40 -3.43 0.00
C ALA A 207 -18.98 -4.90 0.15
N LEU A 208 -17.70 -5.15 0.44
CA LEU A 208 -17.13 -6.48 0.63
C LEU A 208 -16.97 -6.87 2.11
N SER A 209 -17.46 -6.02 3.03
CA SER A 209 -17.37 -6.20 4.48
C SER A 209 -15.95 -6.59 4.92
N LEU A 210 -14.95 -5.81 4.49
CA LEU A 210 -13.57 -6.05 4.90
C LEU A 210 -13.40 -5.75 6.39
N ASP A 211 -12.52 -6.50 7.05
CA ASP A 211 -12.07 -6.19 8.40
C ASP A 211 -11.36 -4.83 8.44
N ASN A 212 -11.30 -4.23 9.63
CA ASN A 212 -10.81 -2.85 9.78
C ASN A 212 -9.36 -2.68 9.31
N ALA A 213 -8.48 -3.66 9.55
CA ALA A 213 -7.09 -3.59 9.11
C ALA A 213 -6.99 -3.65 7.58
N SER A 214 -7.67 -4.60 6.95
CA SER A 214 -7.73 -4.73 5.49
C SER A 214 -8.37 -3.50 4.83
N ALA A 215 -9.44 -2.95 5.42
CA ALA A 215 -10.12 -1.76 4.93
C ALA A 215 -9.21 -0.53 4.97
N ILE A 216 -8.45 -0.35 6.06
CA ILE A 216 -7.44 0.70 6.18
C ILE A 216 -6.36 0.52 5.11
N GLY A 217 -5.84 -0.71 4.94
CA GLY A 217 -4.86 -1.02 3.89
C GLY A 217 -5.36 -0.67 2.48
N LEU A 218 -6.62 -0.97 2.19
CA LEU A 218 -7.26 -0.67 0.90
C LEU A 218 -7.42 0.84 0.67
N VAL A 219 -7.94 1.58 1.66
CA VAL A 219 -8.11 3.04 1.58
C VAL A 219 -6.78 3.76 1.48
N LEU A 220 -5.77 3.26 2.20
CA LEU A 220 -4.43 3.83 2.19
C LEU A 220 -3.78 3.65 0.81
N ASP A 221 -3.89 2.47 0.20
CA ASP A 221 -3.43 2.23 -1.17
C ASP A 221 -4.19 3.08 -2.20
N GLY A 222 -5.53 3.12 -2.11
CA GLY A 222 -6.37 3.95 -2.97
C GLY A 222 -6.15 5.46 -2.79
N SER A 223 -5.50 5.87 -1.71
CA SER A 223 -5.13 7.27 -1.46
C SER A 223 -3.73 7.61 -1.95
N CYS A 224 -2.91 6.63 -2.31
CA CYS A 224 -1.56 6.87 -2.78
C CYS A 224 -1.54 7.72 -4.06
N PRO A 225 -0.42 8.42 -4.34
CA PRO A 225 -0.15 8.94 -5.67
C PRO A 225 0.22 7.80 -6.64
N GLY A 226 0.26 8.12 -7.93
CA GLY A 226 0.79 7.23 -8.96
C GLY A 226 2.24 6.83 -8.70
N GLY A 227 2.66 5.71 -9.30
CA GLY A 227 3.95 5.07 -9.00
C GLY A 227 4.87 4.85 -10.19
N TYR A 228 5.96 4.12 -9.96
CA TYR A 228 6.88 3.71 -11.03
C TYR A 228 6.23 2.72 -12.03
N LEU A 229 5.31 1.88 -11.56
CA LEU A 229 4.63 0.89 -12.39
C LEU A 229 3.74 1.53 -13.46
N SER A 230 2.98 2.58 -13.13
CA SER A 230 2.15 3.30 -14.11
C SER A 230 3.02 3.88 -15.23
N ASN A 231 4.14 4.51 -14.88
CA ASN A 231 5.12 5.05 -15.81
C ASN A 231 5.71 3.98 -16.73
N SER A 232 5.97 2.78 -16.21
CA SER A 232 6.50 1.66 -17.00
C SER A 232 5.45 1.09 -17.96
N LEU A 233 4.22 0.90 -17.50
CA LEU A 233 3.10 0.46 -18.34
C LEU A 233 2.76 1.49 -19.42
N SER A 234 2.87 2.79 -19.12
CA SER A 234 2.69 3.86 -20.10
C SER A 234 3.67 3.73 -21.28
N VAL A 235 4.92 3.32 -21.04
CA VAL A 235 5.88 3.04 -22.12
C VAL A 235 5.52 1.78 -22.91
N ILE A 236 5.14 0.70 -22.22
CA ILE A 236 4.80 -0.59 -22.85
C ILE A 236 3.55 -0.47 -23.74
N LEU A 237 2.59 0.35 -23.33
CA LEU A 237 1.29 0.51 -23.98
C LEU A 237 1.22 1.72 -24.95
N ASP A 238 2.37 2.33 -25.28
CA ASP A 238 2.48 3.56 -26.08
C ASP A 238 1.52 4.68 -25.62
N ALA A 239 1.34 4.82 -24.30
CA ALA A 239 0.61 5.93 -23.70
C ALA A 239 1.47 7.21 -23.72
N ASP A 240 0.87 8.35 -23.36
CA ASP A 240 1.59 9.62 -23.24
C ASP A 240 2.49 9.58 -21.99
N TYR A 241 3.70 9.05 -22.14
CA TYR A 241 4.69 8.91 -21.07
C TYR A 241 5.02 10.24 -20.39
N VAL A 242 5.08 11.34 -21.14
CA VAL A 242 5.38 12.67 -20.58
C VAL A 242 4.23 13.15 -19.70
N LEU A 243 2.99 12.89 -20.11
CA LEU A 243 1.82 13.14 -19.28
C LEU A 243 1.83 12.27 -18.02
N SER A 244 2.18 10.98 -18.12
CA SER A 244 2.30 10.05 -16.97
C SER A 244 3.25 10.64 -15.92
N LEU A 245 4.48 10.98 -16.34
CA LEU A 245 5.49 11.59 -15.47
C LEU A 245 5.01 12.90 -14.82
N THR A 246 4.28 13.72 -15.58
CA THR A 246 3.74 14.99 -15.09
C THR A 246 2.67 14.75 -14.03
N MET A 247 1.76 13.80 -14.27
CA MET A 247 0.71 13.42 -13.32
C MET A 247 1.29 12.79 -12.06
N THR A 248 2.26 11.87 -12.20
CA THR A 248 2.96 11.26 -11.05
C THR A 248 3.71 12.32 -10.23
N PHE A 249 4.35 13.30 -10.87
CA PHE A 249 5.01 14.39 -10.15
C PHE A 249 4.00 15.26 -9.38
N CYS A 250 2.95 15.72 -10.05
CA CYS A 250 1.90 16.53 -9.43
C CYS A 250 1.18 15.78 -8.30
N SER A 251 0.93 14.47 -8.47
CA SER A 251 0.30 13.65 -7.44
C SER A 251 1.18 13.43 -6.23
N ASN A 252 2.48 13.19 -6.40
CA ASN A 252 3.39 13.10 -5.25
C ASN A 252 3.44 14.39 -4.42
N ILE A 253 3.35 15.57 -5.05
CA ILE A 253 3.27 16.85 -4.32
C ILE A 253 1.93 16.96 -3.59
N LEU A 254 0.82 16.69 -4.28
CA LEU A 254 -0.52 16.81 -3.69
C LEU A 254 -0.80 15.75 -2.61
N ALA A 255 -0.16 14.58 -2.68
CA ALA A 255 -0.27 13.49 -1.71
C ALA A 255 0.06 13.95 -0.29
N MET A 256 1.01 14.87 -0.10
CA MET A 256 1.40 15.39 1.22
C MET A 256 0.19 15.87 2.05
N GLY A 257 -0.78 16.51 1.41
CA GLY A 257 -2.00 16.98 2.06
C GLY A 257 -3.18 16.04 1.83
N MET A 258 -3.33 15.53 0.61
CA MET A 258 -4.49 14.73 0.23
C MET A 258 -4.50 13.34 0.85
N MET A 259 -3.34 12.69 1.04
CA MET A 259 -3.30 11.37 1.68
C MET A 259 -3.75 11.43 3.13
N PRO A 260 -3.14 12.24 4.03
CA PRO A 260 -3.62 12.33 5.41
C PRO A 260 -5.09 12.76 5.49
N LEU A 261 -5.53 13.68 4.63
CA LEU A 261 -6.92 14.12 4.57
C LEU A 261 -7.87 12.98 4.17
N ASN A 262 -7.54 12.20 3.14
CA ASN A 262 -8.36 11.08 2.69
C ASN A 262 -8.41 9.99 3.76
N LEU A 263 -7.27 9.63 4.35
CA LEU A 263 -7.26 8.69 5.48
C LEU A 263 -8.15 9.23 6.61
N PHE A 264 -8.01 10.50 7.00
CA PHE A 264 -8.83 11.08 8.06
C PHE A 264 -10.34 11.00 7.76
N ILE A 265 -10.75 11.23 6.52
CA ILE A 265 -12.16 11.17 6.12
C ILE A 265 -12.70 9.74 6.13
N TYR A 266 -11.92 8.78 5.61
CA TYR A 266 -12.41 7.43 5.33
C TYR A 266 -12.10 6.44 6.45
N THR A 267 -10.91 6.47 7.07
CA THR A 267 -10.54 5.50 8.11
C THR A 267 -11.28 5.75 9.41
N THR A 268 -11.61 7.01 9.75
CA THR A 268 -12.47 7.32 10.90
C THR A 268 -13.81 6.59 10.79
N ARG A 269 -14.45 6.61 9.61
CA ARG A 269 -15.73 5.91 9.35
C ARG A 269 -15.63 4.39 9.20
N LEU A 270 -14.41 3.86 9.10
CA LEU A 270 -14.14 2.43 9.11
C LEU A 270 -13.83 1.93 10.52
N THR A 271 -13.37 2.81 11.40
CA THR A 271 -12.91 2.47 12.76
C THR A 271 -13.88 2.91 13.86
N ASP A 272 -15.06 3.44 13.50
CA ASP A 272 -16.11 3.86 14.45
C ASP A 272 -16.47 2.75 15.48
N ASP A 273 -16.24 1.47 15.14
CA ASP A 273 -16.52 0.31 16.02
C ASP A 273 -15.28 -0.22 16.79
N ASN A 274 -14.07 0.30 16.53
CA ASN A 274 -12.81 -0.22 17.11
C ASN A 274 -11.82 0.91 17.45
N GLU A 275 -11.85 1.41 18.69
CA GLU A 275 -10.98 2.49 19.19
C GLU A 275 -9.47 2.15 19.19
N SER A 276 -9.10 0.88 19.00
CA SER A 276 -7.70 0.43 19.07
C SER A 276 -6.85 0.79 17.84
N LEU A 277 -7.48 1.21 16.73
CA LEU A 277 -6.82 1.50 15.44
C LEU A 277 -6.82 2.99 15.11
N SER A 278 -6.16 3.79 15.94
CA SER A 278 -5.95 5.21 15.63
C SER A 278 -4.91 5.37 14.52
N THR A 279 -5.36 5.76 13.31
CA THR A 279 -4.45 6.08 12.20
C THR A 279 -3.51 7.23 12.58
N PRO A 280 -2.18 7.05 12.49
CA PRO A 280 -1.19 8.06 12.87
C PRO A 280 -1.01 9.12 11.77
N PHE A 281 -1.99 10.01 11.62
CA PHE A 281 -2.04 10.97 10.50
C PHE A 281 -0.83 11.90 10.42
N GLY A 282 -0.30 12.33 11.57
CA GLY A 282 0.83 13.27 11.65
C GLY A 282 2.13 12.63 11.18
N GLU A 283 2.36 11.40 11.58
CA GLU A 283 3.51 10.57 11.22
C GLU A 283 3.51 10.28 9.72
N ILE A 284 2.35 9.93 9.17
CA ILE A 284 2.15 9.74 7.73
C ILE A 284 2.53 11.01 6.97
N ALA A 285 2.03 12.17 7.40
CA ALA A 285 2.35 13.45 6.76
C ALA A 285 3.86 13.75 6.79
N ILE A 286 4.54 13.51 7.92
CA ILE A 286 5.99 13.70 8.05
C ILE A 286 6.75 12.79 7.08
N GLN A 287 6.38 11.51 6.96
CA GLN A 287 7.05 10.60 6.04
C GLN A 287 6.88 11.01 4.58
N LEU A 288 5.68 11.45 4.19
CA LEU A 288 5.44 11.96 2.83
C LEU A 288 6.34 13.15 2.51
N VAL A 289 6.55 14.06 3.46
CA VAL A 289 7.51 15.17 3.32
C VAL A 289 8.95 14.65 3.20
N LEU A 290 9.34 13.65 4.00
CA LEU A 290 10.67 13.05 3.92
C LEU A 290 10.94 12.37 2.57
N LEU A 291 9.92 11.82 1.91
CA LEU A 291 10.03 11.21 0.58
C LEU A 291 10.27 12.22 -0.56
N ILE A 292 10.07 13.52 -0.32
CA ILE A 292 10.47 14.57 -1.27
C ILE A 292 11.98 14.72 -1.35
N ILE A 293 12.69 14.48 -0.25
CA ILE A 293 14.15 14.58 -0.20
C ILE A 293 14.81 13.72 -1.29
N PRO A 294 14.52 12.40 -1.41
CA PRO A 294 15.10 11.58 -2.47
C PRO A 294 14.69 12.03 -3.88
N ILE A 295 13.43 12.46 -4.10
CA ILE A 295 12.99 13.00 -5.40
C ILE A 295 13.81 14.25 -5.75
N GLY A 296 13.95 15.18 -4.81
CA GLY A 296 14.72 16.41 -4.95
C GLY A 296 16.20 16.14 -5.23
N ILE A 297 16.79 15.13 -4.59
CA ILE A 297 18.16 14.67 -4.89
C ILE A 297 18.25 14.21 -6.35
N GLY A 298 17.30 13.38 -6.81
CA GLY A 298 17.26 12.92 -8.21
C GLY A 298 17.14 14.08 -9.21
N MET A 299 16.27 15.04 -8.92
CA MET A 299 16.10 16.25 -9.74
C MET A 299 17.37 17.13 -9.75
N LEU A 300 18.03 17.27 -8.61
CA LEU A 300 19.29 18.01 -8.49
C LEU A 300 20.41 17.35 -9.30
N ILE A 301 20.48 16.01 -9.28
CA ILE A 301 21.43 15.24 -10.10
C ILE A 301 21.22 15.53 -11.58
N ARG A 302 19.96 15.49 -12.04
CA ARG A 302 19.61 15.83 -13.43
C ARG A 302 20.03 17.26 -13.79
N TYR A 303 19.74 18.23 -12.92
CA TYR A 303 20.02 19.64 -13.19
C TYR A 303 21.52 19.97 -13.22
N LYS A 304 22.30 19.48 -12.24
CA LYS A 304 23.73 19.80 -12.12
C LYS A 304 24.64 18.93 -12.98
N TRP A 305 24.29 17.66 -13.19
CA TRP A 305 25.16 16.69 -13.86
C TRP A 305 24.39 15.90 -14.94
N PRO A 306 24.03 16.51 -16.07
CA PRO A 306 23.31 15.83 -17.15
C PRO A 306 24.05 14.60 -17.70
N LYS A 307 25.40 14.65 -17.77
CA LYS A 307 26.22 13.49 -18.14
C LYS A 307 26.12 12.33 -17.13
N LEU A 308 25.89 12.65 -15.85
CA LEU A 308 25.66 11.65 -14.81
C LEU A 308 24.23 11.10 -14.91
N GLN A 309 23.24 11.93 -15.26
CA GLN A 309 21.85 11.49 -15.50
C GLN A 309 21.76 10.42 -16.58
N ASP A 310 22.45 10.57 -17.72
CA ASP A 310 22.43 9.54 -18.77
C ASP A 310 22.98 8.19 -18.29
N LYS A 311 24.06 8.22 -17.49
CA LYS A 311 24.61 7.02 -16.86
C LYS A 311 23.69 6.47 -15.76
N ALA A 312 23.12 7.36 -14.95
CA ALA A 312 22.22 7.03 -13.87
C ALA A 312 20.95 6.38 -14.41
N MET A 313 20.34 6.88 -15.49
CA MET A 313 19.19 6.23 -16.12
C MET A 313 19.51 4.85 -16.70
N LYS A 314 20.71 4.66 -17.29
CA LYS A 314 21.14 3.36 -17.80
C LYS A 314 21.41 2.33 -16.70
N LEU A 315 21.78 2.79 -15.50
CA LEU A 315 22.15 1.94 -14.37
C LEU A 315 21.02 1.76 -13.34
N LEU A 316 20.41 2.85 -12.90
CA LEU A 316 19.36 2.87 -11.88
C LEU A 316 18.08 2.19 -12.32
N LYS A 317 17.66 2.32 -13.59
CA LYS A 317 16.45 1.63 -14.08
C LYS A 317 16.54 0.10 -13.94
N PRO A 318 17.55 -0.59 -14.50
CA PRO A 318 17.65 -2.04 -14.32
C PRO A 318 17.94 -2.41 -12.86
N ILE A 319 18.73 -1.63 -12.11
CA ILE A 319 18.96 -1.89 -10.68
C ILE A 319 17.66 -1.81 -9.90
N SER A 320 16.84 -0.78 -10.08
CA SER A 320 15.56 -0.62 -9.37
C SER A 320 14.62 -1.79 -9.66
N THR A 321 14.55 -2.24 -10.92
CA THR A 321 13.74 -3.40 -11.30
C THR A 321 14.29 -4.70 -10.70
N ILE A 322 15.62 -4.93 -10.76
CA ILE A 322 16.26 -6.12 -10.19
C ILE A 322 16.09 -6.16 -8.68
N VAL A 323 16.31 -5.03 -8.00
CA VAL A 323 16.22 -4.93 -6.55
C VAL A 323 14.76 -5.10 -6.09
N LEU A 324 13.79 -4.55 -6.82
CA LEU A 324 12.37 -4.83 -6.58
C LEU A 324 12.07 -6.33 -6.74
N ALA A 325 12.52 -6.94 -7.83
CA ALA A 325 12.31 -8.37 -8.09
C ALA A 325 12.97 -9.26 -7.02
N ILE A 326 14.21 -8.96 -6.62
CA ILE A 326 14.91 -9.66 -5.53
C ILE A 326 14.12 -9.51 -4.25
N THR A 327 13.68 -8.29 -3.91
CA THR A 327 13.03 -8.10 -2.63
C THR A 327 11.69 -8.83 -2.55
N LEU A 328 10.89 -8.80 -3.62
CA LEU A 328 9.69 -9.64 -3.73
C LEU A 328 10.01 -11.13 -3.60
N ALA A 329 11.03 -11.62 -4.32
CA ALA A 329 11.43 -13.03 -4.25
C ALA A 329 11.92 -13.43 -2.84
N THR A 330 12.59 -12.53 -2.12
CA THR A 330 13.08 -12.78 -0.76
C THR A 330 12.05 -12.55 0.33
N SER A 331 11.04 -11.69 0.11
CA SER A 331 10.02 -11.38 1.12
C SER A 331 8.88 -12.40 1.13
N LEU A 332 8.50 -12.92 -0.06
CA LEU A 332 7.40 -13.86 -0.23
C LEU A 332 7.45 -15.09 0.71
N PRO A 333 8.59 -15.79 0.88
CA PRO A 333 8.65 -16.96 1.76
C PRO A 333 8.37 -16.64 3.23
N PHE A 334 8.63 -15.41 3.67
CA PHE A 334 8.40 -14.95 5.04
C PHE A 334 7.05 -14.23 5.21
N GLN A 335 6.28 -14.11 4.13
CA GLN A 335 5.01 -13.39 4.07
C GLN A 335 3.89 -14.29 3.54
N LEU A 336 4.02 -15.61 3.70
CA LEU A 336 3.01 -16.57 3.20
C LEU A 336 1.63 -16.34 3.83
N TYR A 337 1.57 -15.77 5.05
CA TYR A 337 0.33 -15.34 5.71
C TYR A 337 -0.53 -14.40 4.85
N ILE A 338 0.10 -13.66 3.91
CA ILE A 338 -0.62 -12.80 2.96
C ILE A 338 -1.63 -13.63 2.17
N PHE A 339 -1.30 -14.89 1.87
CA PHE A 339 -2.16 -15.77 1.08
C PHE A 339 -3.33 -16.36 1.86
N ASP A 340 -3.29 -16.33 3.19
CA ASP A 340 -4.39 -16.75 4.07
C ASP A 340 -5.51 -15.70 4.13
N ALA A 341 -5.63 -14.85 3.09
CA ALA A 341 -6.61 -13.78 3.06
C ALA A 341 -8.00 -14.36 2.82
N PRO A 342 -9.02 -13.79 3.47
CA PRO A 342 -10.37 -14.12 3.09
C PRO A 342 -10.61 -13.68 1.64
N TRP A 343 -11.47 -14.41 0.94
CA TRP A 343 -11.71 -14.25 -0.51
C TRP A 343 -12.12 -12.83 -0.91
N ASN A 344 -12.78 -12.10 0.00
CA ASN A 344 -13.24 -10.73 -0.19
C ASN A 344 -12.06 -9.74 -0.30
N VAL A 345 -10.94 -9.98 0.40
CA VAL A 345 -9.72 -9.17 0.29
C VAL A 345 -9.08 -9.35 -1.08
N TYR A 346 -9.00 -10.59 -1.56
CA TYR A 346 -8.53 -10.88 -2.93
C TYR A 346 -9.37 -10.17 -3.98
N LEU A 347 -10.69 -10.23 -3.83
CA LEU A 347 -11.60 -9.57 -4.75
C LEU A 347 -11.44 -8.05 -4.70
N ALA A 348 -11.29 -7.45 -3.51
CA ALA A 348 -11.03 -6.03 -3.36
C ALA A 348 -9.71 -5.61 -4.04
N ALA A 349 -8.65 -6.39 -3.83
CA ALA A 349 -7.32 -6.13 -4.38
C ALA A 349 -7.28 -6.21 -5.92
N PHE A 350 -8.12 -7.07 -6.51
CA PHE A 350 -8.31 -7.14 -7.97
C PHE A 350 -9.21 -6.02 -8.49
N LEU A 351 -10.32 -5.73 -7.81
CA LEU A 351 -11.29 -4.74 -8.31
C LEU A 351 -10.78 -3.31 -8.21
N LEU A 352 -10.01 -2.94 -7.18
CA LEU A 352 -9.58 -1.56 -6.99
C LEU A 352 -8.78 -1.01 -8.20
N PRO A 353 -7.67 -1.63 -8.66
CA PRO A 353 -6.92 -1.12 -9.80
C PRO A 353 -7.74 -1.16 -11.10
N LEU A 354 -8.51 -2.23 -11.32
CA LEU A 354 -9.35 -2.39 -12.50
C LEU A 354 -10.45 -1.31 -12.57
N CYS A 355 -11.24 -1.15 -11.51
CA CYS A 355 -12.29 -0.14 -11.43
C CYS A 355 -11.70 1.27 -11.49
N GLY A 356 -10.57 1.51 -10.84
CA GLY A 356 -9.83 2.76 -10.92
C GLY A 356 -9.46 3.13 -12.35
N ALA A 357 -8.84 2.19 -13.08
CA ALA A 357 -8.48 2.37 -14.47
C ALA A 357 -9.70 2.64 -15.35
N LEU A 358 -10.77 1.87 -15.17
CA LEU A 358 -12.03 2.05 -15.91
C LEU A 358 -12.64 3.43 -15.66
N CYS A 359 -12.76 3.86 -14.40
CA CYS A 359 -13.26 5.18 -14.02
C CYS A 359 -12.39 6.30 -14.61
N GLY A 360 -11.07 6.20 -14.50
CA GLY A 360 -10.14 7.17 -15.09
C GLY A 360 -10.32 7.30 -16.61
N SER A 361 -10.43 6.16 -17.30
CA SER A 361 -10.68 6.13 -18.75
C SER A 361 -12.04 6.72 -19.13
N LEU A 362 -13.08 6.44 -18.34
CA LEU A 362 -14.44 6.91 -18.58
C LEU A 362 -14.53 8.43 -18.39
N ILE A 363 -13.99 8.95 -17.30
CA ILE A 363 -13.97 10.39 -17.01
C ILE A 363 -13.17 11.12 -18.09
N ALA A 364 -12.01 10.59 -18.49
CA ALA A 364 -11.21 11.16 -19.57
C ALA A 364 -11.95 11.17 -20.93
N LYS A 365 -12.75 10.15 -21.23
CA LYS A 365 -13.59 10.10 -22.43
C LYS A 365 -14.74 11.10 -22.38
N ILE A 366 -15.46 11.17 -21.26
CA ILE A 366 -16.60 12.09 -21.07
C ILE A 366 -16.13 13.55 -21.18
N THR A 367 -14.95 13.85 -20.61
CA THR A 367 -14.32 15.18 -20.71
C THR A 367 -13.62 15.43 -22.05
N CYS A 368 -13.74 14.50 -23.01
CA CYS A 368 -13.24 14.63 -24.38
C CYS A 368 -11.72 14.88 -24.48
N ILE A 369 -10.93 14.26 -23.61
CA ILE A 369 -9.46 14.33 -23.67
C ILE A 369 -8.96 13.69 -24.97
N LYS A 370 -8.01 14.39 -25.61
CA LYS A 370 -7.31 13.93 -26.81
C LYS A 370 -5.80 14.16 -26.65
N PRO A 371 -4.94 13.32 -27.26
CA PRO A 371 -5.27 12.11 -28.04
C PRO A 371 -5.61 10.90 -27.16
N ASN A 372 -6.00 9.77 -27.77
CA ASN A 372 -6.32 8.52 -27.04
C ASN A 372 -5.18 8.05 -26.12
N ALA A 373 -3.92 8.31 -26.48
CA ALA A 373 -2.77 8.01 -25.62
C ALA A 373 -2.86 8.72 -24.26
N ALA A 374 -3.41 9.94 -24.20
CA ALA A 374 -3.64 10.66 -22.95
C ALA A 374 -4.76 10.02 -22.12
N ILE A 375 -5.81 9.47 -22.75
CA ILE A 375 -6.87 8.71 -22.05
C ILE A 375 -6.29 7.45 -21.41
N VAL A 376 -5.46 6.70 -22.15
CA VAL A 376 -4.76 5.51 -21.62
C VAL A 376 -3.86 5.90 -20.45
N THR A 377 -3.17 7.04 -20.55
CA THR A 377 -2.33 7.56 -19.46
C THR A 377 -3.15 7.86 -18.21
N ILE A 378 -4.28 8.56 -18.34
CA ILE A 378 -5.16 8.86 -17.20
C ILE A 378 -5.71 7.57 -16.59
N SER A 379 -6.08 6.59 -17.43
CA SER A 379 -6.51 5.27 -16.98
C SER A 379 -5.43 4.57 -16.15
N LEU A 380 -4.19 4.53 -16.64
CA LEU A 380 -3.08 3.88 -15.95
C LEU A 380 -2.71 4.62 -14.66
N GLU A 381 -2.57 5.95 -14.69
CA GLU A 381 -2.25 6.74 -13.50
C GLU A 381 -3.36 6.63 -12.43
N THR A 382 -4.62 6.48 -12.83
CA THR A 382 -5.72 6.32 -11.86
C THR A 382 -5.72 4.92 -11.22
N GLY A 383 -5.63 3.86 -12.03
CA GLY A 383 -5.76 2.49 -11.52
C GLY A 383 -4.48 1.97 -10.86
N VAL A 384 -3.31 2.37 -11.34
CA VAL A 384 -2.02 1.85 -10.89
C VAL A 384 -1.46 2.75 -9.77
N GLN A 385 -1.75 2.35 -8.54
CA GLN A 385 -1.32 3.03 -7.33
C GLN A 385 0.13 2.70 -6.93
N ASN A 386 0.70 3.52 -6.05
CA ASN A 386 2.01 3.26 -5.46
C ASN A 386 1.90 2.35 -4.23
N ALA A 387 1.61 1.08 -4.45
CA ALA A 387 1.46 0.09 -3.38
C ALA A 387 2.71 -0.09 -2.49
N LEU A 388 3.92 0.16 -3.01
CA LEU A 388 5.15 0.12 -2.22
C LEU A 388 5.19 1.25 -1.18
N MET A 389 4.70 2.44 -1.54
CA MET A 389 4.55 3.56 -0.63
C MET A 389 3.52 3.23 0.45
N ALA A 390 2.37 2.68 0.06
CA ALA A 390 1.33 2.26 0.99
C ALA A 390 1.88 1.27 2.03
N ASN A 391 2.54 0.22 1.55
CA ASN A 391 3.11 -0.82 2.40
C ASN A 391 4.14 -0.28 3.40
N SER A 392 4.94 0.71 2.98
CA SER A 392 5.96 1.29 3.85
C SER A 392 5.40 2.21 4.92
N ILE A 393 4.34 2.95 4.58
CA ILE A 393 3.63 3.78 5.56
C ILE A 393 3.03 2.88 6.65
N ILE A 394 2.39 1.78 6.24
CA ILE A 394 1.80 0.82 7.17
C ILE A 394 2.86 0.21 8.08
N ALA A 395 3.93 -0.33 7.51
CA ALA A 395 4.99 -1.01 8.25
C ALA A 395 5.76 -0.10 9.23
N LEU A 396 5.76 1.22 9.03
CA LEU A 396 6.50 2.15 9.88
C LEU A 396 5.67 2.75 11.01
N PHE A 397 4.34 2.80 10.88
CA PHE A 397 3.52 3.59 11.79
C PHE A 397 2.35 2.86 12.42
N TYR A 398 1.91 1.74 11.85
CA TYR A 398 0.87 0.94 12.49
C TYR A 398 1.49 -0.01 13.52
N PRO A 399 0.80 -0.26 14.64
CA PRO A 399 1.21 -1.28 15.60
C PRO A 399 1.11 -2.68 14.98
N HIS A 400 1.85 -3.62 15.57
CA HIS A 400 1.73 -5.05 15.23
C HIS A 400 0.67 -5.69 16.13
N PRO A 401 -0.21 -6.58 15.61
CA PRO A 401 -0.23 -7.19 14.27
C PRO A 401 -1.07 -6.44 13.20
N GLU A 402 -1.64 -5.28 13.54
CA GLU A 402 -2.48 -4.49 12.63
C GLU A 402 -1.74 -4.11 11.34
N ALA A 403 -0.45 -3.78 11.47
CA ALA A 403 0.40 -3.41 10.37
C ALA A 403 0.50 -4.53 9.33
N GLU A 404 0.75 -5.78 9.72
CA GLU A 404 0.80 -6.91 8.80
C GLU A 404 -0.55 -7.17 8.11
N LEU A 405 -1.63 -7.14 8.88
CA LEU A 405 -2.97 -7.37 8.36
C LEU A 405 -3.39 -6.28 7.36
N ALA A 406 -3.01 -5.02 7.60
CA ALA A 406 -3.24 -3.94 6.64
C ALA A 406 -2.28 -4.01 5.43
N ALA A 407 -1.00 -4.33 5.67
CA ALA A 407 0.07 -4.41 4.66
C ALA A 407 -0.18 -5.51 3.63
N ARG A 408 -0.91 -6.57 3.99
CA ARG A 408 -1.34 -7.62 3.06
C ARG A 408 -2.06 -7.04 1.84
N VAL A 409 -2.85 -5.97 2.02
CA VAL A 409 -3.77 -5.47 1.00
C VAL A 409 -3.01 -4.75 -0.12
N PRO A 410 -2.15 -3.74 0.16
CA PRO A 410 -1.28 -3.16 -0.86
C PRO A 410 -0.40 -4.19 -1.57
N PHE A 411 0.08 -5.21 -0.85
CA PHE A 411 0.88 -6.27 -1.47
C PHE A 411 0.07 -7.09 -2.48
N LEU A 412 -1.16 -7.49 -2.13
CA LEU A 412 -2.06 -8.18 -3.04
C LEU A 412 -2.46 -7.29 -4.23
N ILE A 413 -2.73 -6.00 -4.00
CA ILE A 413 -3.01 -5.04 -5.08
C ILE A 413 -1.83 -4.94 -6.03
N PHE A 414 -0.60 -4.89 -5.52
CA PHE A 414 0.60 -4.88 -6.34
C PHE A 414 0.69 -6.13 -7.23
N LEU A 415 0.43 -7.32 -6.69
CA LEU A 415 0.40 -8.56 -7.47
C LEU A 415 -0.71 -8.56 -8.54
N MET A 416 -1.92 -8.12 -8.18
CA MET A 416 -3.05 -8.03 -9.12
C MET A 416 -2.78 -7.00 -10.22
N THR A 417 -2.17 -5.87 -9.88
CA THR A 417 -1.77 -4.83 -10.84
C THR A 417 -0.72 -5.34 -11.82
N LEU A 418 0.26 -6.13 -11.36
CA LEU A 418 1.22 -6.78 -12.25
C LEU A 418 0.53 -7.78 -13.17
N PHE A 419 -0.38 -8.60 -12.64
CA PHE A 419 -1.16 -9.55 -13.43
C PHE A 419 -1.99 -8.85 -14.51
N GLU A 420 -2.75 -7.83 -14.15
CA GLU A 420 -3.55 -7.00 -15.06
C GLU A 420 -2.67 -6.31 -16.12
N GLY A 421 -1.55 -5.71 -15.70
CA GLY A 421 -0.60 -5.05 -16.59
C GLY A 421 0.01 -6.01 -17.61
N ILE A 422 0.42 -7.21 -17.18
CA ILE A 422 0.93 -8.26 -18.07
C ILE A 422 -0.17 -8.72 -19.04
N LEU A 423 -1.40 -8.91 -18.56
CA LEU A 423 -2.52 -9.33 -19.40
C LEU A 423 -2.84 -8.28 -20.47
N ILE A 424 -2.89 -6.99 -20.11
CA ILE A 424 -3.11 -5.90 -21.05
C ILE A 424 -1.94 -5.83 -22.06
N ALA A 425 -0.69 -5.95 -21.61
CA ALA A 425 0.47 -5.95 -22.50
C ALA A 425 0.47 -7.16 -23.45
N ALA A 426 0.10 -8.35 -22.97
CA ALA A 426 0.01 -9.57 -23.76
C ALA A 426 -1.07 -9.49 -24.85
N ILE A 427 -2.11 -8.68 -24.65
CA ILE A 427 -3.13 -8.38 -25.68
C ILE A 427 -2.65 -7.27 -26.63
N TYR A 428 -2.10 -6.19 -26.07
CA TYR A 428 -1.72 -4.99 -26.83
C TYR A 428 -0.54 -5.23 -27.77
N LEU A 429 0.52 -5.92 -27.33
CA LEU A 429 1.74 -6.08 -28.12
C LEU A 429 1.51 -6.90 -29.40
N PRO A 430 0.79 -8.04 -29.38
CA PRO A 430 0.40 -8.74 -30.61
C PRO A 430 -0.53 -7.89 -31.49
N TYR A 431 -1.53 -7.23 -30.89
CA TYR A 431 -2.43 -6.35 -31.65
C TYR A 431 -1.67 -5.24 -32.39
N LYS A 432 -0.72 -4.59 -31.72
CA LYS A 432 0.17 -3.60 -32.32
C LYS A 432 0.97 -4.19 -33.48
N ARG A 433 1.52 -5.39 -33.30
CA ARG A 433 2.36 -6.07 -34.29
C ARG A 433 1.60 -6.56 -35.52
N PHE A 434 0.36 -7.00 -35.36
CA PHE A 434 -0.41 -7.67 -36.42
C PHE A 434 -1.54 -6.82 -37.02
N CYS A 435 -2.08 -5.85 -36.28
CA CYS A 435 -3.31 -5.14 -36.68
C CYS A 435 -3.14 -3.62 -36.82
N LYS A 436 -2.17 -3.00 -36.15
CA LYS A 436 -1.93 -1.56 -36.27
C LYS A 436 -1.08 -1.30 -37.53
N LYS A 437 -1.65 -0.65 -38.54
CA LYS A 437 -0.84 -0.08 -39.64
C LYS A 437 0.15 0.91 -39.03
N PRO A 438 1.41 0.98 -39.51
CA PRO A 438 2.30 2.07 -39.11
C PRO A 438 1.57 3.40 -39.36
N GLU A 439 1.54 4.27 -38.35
CA GLU A 439 1.05 5.63 -38.55
C GLU A 439 2.06 6.34 -39.46
N ASP A 440 1.78 6.36 -40.77
CA ASP A 440 2.44 7.20 -41.76
C ASP A 440 2.26 8.68 -41.33
N GLY A 441 3.24 9.23 -40.61
CA GLY A 441 3.24 10.65 -40.26
C GLY A 441 4.25 11.05 -39.19
N ALA A 442 4.38 10.31 -38.09
CA ALA A 442 5.27 10.71 -36.99
C ALA A 442 6.76 10.43 -37.31
N ASP A 443 7.05 9.23 -37.84
CA ASP A 443 8.42 8.85 -38.21
C ASP A 443 8.91 9.61 -39.45
N ASP A 444 8.01 10.01 -40.35
CA ASP A 444 8.32 10.79 -41.56
C ASP A 444 8.49 12.29 -41.27
N GLU A 445 7.74 12.87 -40.33
CA GLU A 445 8.02 14.24 -39.86
C GLU A 445 9.34 14.31 -39.08
N GLU A 446 9.62 13.34 -38.20
CA GLU A 446 10.88 13.33 -37.47
C GLU A 446 12.09 13.08 -38.39
N LYS A 447 11.93 12.24 -39.42
CA LYS A 447 12.92 12.11 -40.51
C LYS A 447 13.07 13.39 -41.31
N LYS A 448 11.98 14.05 -41.72
CA LYS A 448 12.04 15.32 -42.48
C LYS A 448 12.72 16.42 -41.68
N ILE A 449 12.40 16.55 -40.39
CA ILE A 449 13.02 17.55 -39.50
C ILE A 449 14.52 17.25 -39.30
N LYS A 450 14.91 15.98 -39.20
CA LYS A 450 16.33 15.58 -39.13
C LYS A 450 17.06 15.82 -40.46
N ASP A 451 16.42 15.50 -41.59
CA ASP A 451 16.98 15.74 -42.92
C ASP A 451 17.09 17.24 -43.25
N GLU A 452 16.15 18.07 -42.80
CA GLU A 452 16.22 19.53 -42.94
C GLU A 452 17.34 20.11 -42.07
N LYS A 453 17.46 19.70 -40.80
CA LYS A 453 18.58 20.12 -39.95
C LYS A 453 19.95 19.65 -40.47
N MET A 454 20.02 18.49 -41.12
CA MET A 454 21.27 17.99 -41.73
C MET A 454 21.66 18.81 -42.97
N LYS A 455 20.70 19.30 -43.76
CA LYS A 455 20.97 20.20 -44.91
C LYS A 455 21.49 21.58 -44.49
N GLU A 456 21.24 22.00 -43.25
CA GLU A 456 21.83 23.22 -42.69
C GLU A 456 23.31 23.05 -42.30
N VAL A 457 23.78 21.80 -42.09
CA VAL A 457 25.10 21.50 -41.53
C VAL A 457 26.07 20.87 -42.53
N TYR A 458 25.57 20.09 -43.50
CA TYR A 458 26.39 19.31 -44.44
C TYR A 458 26.07 19.61 -45.91
N THR A 459 27.11 19.60 -46.74
CA THR A 459 26.97 19.79 -48.19
C THR A 459 26.37 18.55 -48.88
N PRO A 460 25.75 18.71 -50.07
CA PRO A 460 25.16 17.60 -50.80
C PRO A 460 26.14 16.46 -51.15
N GLU A 461 27.44 16.77 -51.30
CA GLU A 461 28.48 15.79 -51.61
C GLU A 461 28.86 14.95 -50.38
N GLU A 462 28.99 15.57 -49.20
CA GLU A 462 29.25 14.87 -47.92
C GLU A 462 28.10 13.93 -47.53
N MET A 463 26.86 14.37 -47.78
CA MET A 463 25.66 13.55 -47.59
C MET A 463 25.63 12.33 -48.52
N LYS A 464 26.21 12.45 -49.72
CA LYS A 464 26.27 11.37 -50.71
C LYS A 464 27.37 10.35 -50.35
N GLU A 465 28.55 10.82 -49.92
CA GLU A 465 29.63 9.94 -49.44
C GLU A 465 29.25 9.16 -48.18
N MET A 466 28.52 9.78 -47.24
CA MET A 466 28.03 9.08 -46.04
C MET A 466 27.05 7.95 -46.37
N LYS A 467 26.23 8.13 -47.41
CA LYS A 467 25.29 7.11 -47.90
C LYS A 467 26.00 6.01 -48.69
N GLU A 468 27.00 6.35 -49.49
CA GLU A 468 27.77 5.38 -50.29
C GLU A 468 28.72 4.51 -49.43
N ARG A 469 29.18 5.00 -48.26
CA ARG A 469 30.05 4.23 -47.34
C ARG A 469 29.38 3.08 -46.59
N LYS A 470 28.05 2.99 -46.55
CA LYS A 470 27.34 1.84 -45.99
C LYS A 470 26.64 1.09 -47.12
N GLY A 471 27.21 -0.05 -47.50
CA GLY A 471 26.64 -0.93 -48.53
C GLY A 471 25.16 -1.27 -48.30
N ASP A 472 24.53 -1.66 -49.40
CA ASP A 472 23.09 -1.69 -49.75
C ASP A 472 22.17 -2.62 -48.90
N GLY A 473 22.37 -2.71 -47.58
CA GLY A 473 21.61 -3.64 -46.72
C GLY A 473 21.39 -3.22 -45.26
N GLY A 474 21.68 -1.98 -44.87
CA GLY A 474 21.48 -1.48 -43.50
C GLY A 474 20.23 -0.58 -43.37
N THR A 475 19.38 -0.84 -42.38
CA THR A 475 18.28 0.08 -42.01
C THR A 475 18.84 1.44 -41.58
N ALA A 476 18.13 2.51 -41.92
CA ALA A 476 18.54 3.91 -41.74
C ALA A 476 18.99 4.25 -40.30
N GLU A 477 18.54 3.51 -39.28
CA GLU A 477 18.92 3.70 -37.87
C GLU A 477 20.43 3.49 -37.62
N GLY A 478 21.07 2.60 -38.37
CA GLY A 478 22.48 2.29 -38.18
C GLY A 478 23.42 3.41 -38.64
N ALA A 479 22.99 4.32 -39.52
CA ALA A 479 23.85 5.34 -40.11
C ALA A 479 24.27 6.44 -39.10
N TYR A 480 23.49 6.66 -38.05
CA TYR A 480 23.60 7.85 -37.20
C TYR A 480 24.23 7.61 -35.82
N ALA A 481 24.73 6.40 -35.56
CA ALA A 481 25.25 5.98 -34.25
C ALA A 481 26.78 5.81 -34.18
N ASN A 482 27.56 6.43 -35.08
CA ASN A 482 29.03 6.38 -35.00
C ASN A 482 29.61 7.69 -34.44
N PRO A 483 30.24 7.71 -33.24
CA PRO A 483 30.74 8.92 -32.58
C PRO A 483 31.98 9.57 -33.23
N ALA A 484 32.43 9.11 -34.41
CA ALA A 484 33.71 9.51 -34.98
C ALA A 484 33.72 10.90 -35.66
N PHE A 485 32.62 11.67 -35.59
CA PHE A 485 32.49 12.95 -36.31
C PHE A 485 32.15 14.17 -35.43
N GLU A 486 32.32 14.08 -34.11
CA GLU A 486 32.48 15.29 -33.30
C GLU A 486 33.96 15.73 -33.31
N LYS A 487 34.25 16.72 -34.16
CA LYS A 487 35.46 17.56 -34.24
C LYS A 487 36.66 16.98 -35.01
N ASN A 488 36.75 17.36 -36.28
CA ASN A 488 37.84 18.21 -36.78
C ASN A 488 37.25 19.34 -37.61
#